data_AF-A0A914F3T8-F1
#
_entry.id   AF-A0A914F3T8-F1
#
_cell.length_a   1.000
_cell.length_b   1.000
_cell.length_c   1.000
_cell.angle_alpha   90.00
_cell.angle_beta   90.00
_cell.angle_gamma   90.00
#
_symmetry.space_group_name_H-M   'P 1'
#
loop_
_entity.id
_entity.type
_entity.pdbx_description
1 polymer ?
#
loop_
_entity_poly.entity_id
_entity_poly.type
_entity_poly.pdbx_seq_one_letter_code
_entity_poly.pdbx_strand_id
1 'polypeptide(L)'
;MFRWRGSLWKAVLKDLIAFYIAYYIILFAQWYLLEEQQKAYFTGWIIWCEIGSQYIPLSFLLGFFVAVVVARWWEQFNYISWPDKMMMILSVCLPGEQHLNTRITIARWSSLMSAIAWSGISERTLKRFPTHRHLVQSKLMTEEEYDIFSNTEGPHGKWQVFNL
;
A
#
# COMPACT_ATOMS: atom_id res chain seq x y z
N MET A 1 -6.97 21.54 -9.50
CA MET A 1 -7.77 21.31 -8.28
C MET A 1 -8.96 20.36 -8.47
N PHE A 2 -9.52 20.16 -9.68
CA PHE A 2 -10.71 19.30 -9.89
C PHE A 2 -10.42 17.82 -10.22
N ARG A 3 -9.44 17.19 -9.56
CA ARG A 3 -9.20 15.75 -9.71
C ARG A 3 -9.81 15.04 -8.51
N TRP A 4 -10.70 14.09 -8.73
CA TRP A 4 -11.40 13.35 -7.65
C TRP A 4 -10.69 12.04 -7.27
N ARG A 5 -10.12 11.34 -8.25
CA ARG A 5 -9.38 10.09 -8.00
C ARG A 5 -8.00 10.40 -7.43
N GLY A 6 -7.76 9.95 -6.20
CA GLY A 6 -6.49 10.13 -5.49
C GLY A 6 -6.27 11.53 -4.93
N SER A 7 -7.32 12.33 -4.79
CA SER A 7 -7.19 13.67 -4.19
C SER A 7 -7.30 13.66 -2.68
N LEU A 8 -6.70 14.68 -2.07
CA LEU A 8 -6.80 14.96 -0.64
C LEU A 8 -8.25 15.00 -0.17
N TRP A 9 -9.15 15.59 -0.97
CA TRP A 9 -10.57 15.65 -0.67
C TRP A 9 -11.17 14.26 -0.46
N LYS A 10 -10.90 13.29 -1.33
CA LYS A 10 -11.45 11.94 -1.16
C LYS A 10 -10.93 11.26 0.13
N ALA A 11 -9.70 11.56 0.55
CA ALA A 11 -9.10 11.01 1.75
C ALA A 11 -9.67 11.64 3.03
N VAL A 12 -9.79 12.97 3.07
CA VAL A 12 -10.10 13.74 4.29
C VAL A 12 -11.60 14.03 4.44
N LEU A 13 -12.40 13.95 3.37
CA LEU A 13 -13.80 14.38 3.39
C LEU A 13 -14.65 13.68 4.47
N LYS A 14 -14.44 12.39 4.71
CA LYS A 14 -15.18 11.66 5.75
C LYS A 14 -14.88 12.20 7.15
N ASP A 15 -13.60 12.40 7.46
CA ASP A 15 -13.15 12.94 8.75
C ASP A 15 -13.58 14.40 8.92
N LEU A 16 -13.52 15.18 7.84
CA LEU A 16 -13.96 16.58 7.82
C LEU A 16 -15.45 16.72 8.10
N ILE A 17 -16.28 15.89 7.46
CA ILE A 17 -17.73 15.88 7.70
C ILE A 17 -18.02 15.50 9.14
N ALA A 18 -17.38 14.45 9.67
CA ALA A 18 -17.54 14.05 11.07
C ALA A 18 -17.14 15.17 12.05
N PHE A 19 -16.03 15.87 11.75
CA PHE A 19 -15.58 17.03 12.53
C PHE A 19 -16.63 18.16 12.53
N TYR A 20 -17.16 18.54 11.37
CA TYR A 20 -18.18 19.58 11.29
C TYR A 20 -19.47 19.18 12.00
N ILE A 21 -19.91 17.94 11.87
CA ILE A 21 -21.09 17.45 12.61
C ILE A 21 -20.88 17.60 14.11
N ALA A 22 -19.75 17.13 14.64
CA ALA A 22 -19.43 17.26 16.06
C ALA A 22 -19.36 18.74 16.50
N TYR A 23 -18.72 19.59 15.69
CA TYR A 23 -18.64 21.02 15.94
C TYR A 23 -20.02 21.69 16.01
N TYR A 24 -20.90 21.40 15.04
CA TYR A 24 -22.25 21.97 15.02
C TYR A 24 -23.14 21.42 16.13
N ILE A 25 -22.97 20.17 16.56
CA ILE A 25 -23.66 19.63 17.74
C ILE A 25 -23.27 20.41 18.99
N ILE A 26 -21.98 20.67 19.19
CA ILE A 26 -21.48 21.45 20.33
C ILE A 26 -22.00 22.89 20.26
N LEU A 27 -21.97 23.50 19.08
CA LEU A 27 -22.48 24.87 18.87
C LEU A 27 -23.99 24.95 19.14
N PHE A 28 -24.76 23.99 18.66
CA PHE A 28 -26.20 23.89 18.91
C PHE A 28 -26.49 23.72 20.39
N ALA A 29 -25.74 22.85 21.08
CA ALA A 29 -25.86 22.68 22.51
C ALA A 29 -25.54 23.97 23.28
N GLN A 30 -24.47 24.68 22.90
CA GLN A 30 -24.13 25.97 23.49
C GLN A 30 -25.25 27.00 23.31
N TRP A 31 -25.90 27.05 22.15
CA TRP A 31 -26.95 28.03 21.86
C TRP A 31 -28.26 27.73 22.58
N TYR A 32 -28.72 26.48 22.55
CA TYR A 32 -30.08 26.12 22.96
C TYR A 32 -30.18 25.40 24.32
N LEU A 33 -29.12 24.72 24.78
CA LEU A 33 -29.15 23.94 26.02
C LEU A 33 -28.52 24.67 27.22
N LEU A 34 -27.55 25.56 26.98
CA LEU A 34 -26.80 26.21 28.07
C LEU A 34 -27.43 27.54 28.50
N GLU A 35 -27.54 27.72 29.82
CA GLU A 35 -27.92 28.99 30.45
C GLU A 35 -26.73 29.98 30.51
N GLU A 36 -27.00 31.26 30.76
CA GLU A 36 -26.01 32.34 30.69
C GLU A 36 -24.79 32.11 31.60
N GLN A 37 -25.01 31.59 32.82
CA GLN A 37 -23.93 31.24 33.75
C GLN A 37 -23.10 30.03 33.26
N GLN A 38 -23.74 29.04 32.64
CA GLN A 38 -23.05 27.86 32.09
C GLN A 38 -22.21 28.20 30.85
N LYS A 39 -22.67 29.16 30.04
CA LYS A 39 -21.91 29.68 28.89
C LYS A 39 -20.58 30.29 29.34
N ALA A 40 -20.54 30.99 30.48
CA ALA A 40 -19.30 31.56 31.01
C ALA A 40 -18.26 30.48 31.37
N TYR A 41 -18.69 29.39 32.03
CA TYR A 41 -17.82 28.26 32.32
C TYR A 41 -17.35 27.55 31.04
N PHE A 42 -18.22 27.40 30.05
CA PHE A 42 -17.87 26.79 28.76
C PHE A 42 -16.80 27.61 28.00
N THR A 43 -16.86 28.94 28.05
CA THR A 43 -15.80 29.80 27.51
C THR A 43 -14.45 29.53 28.18
N GLY A 44 -14.43 29.28 29.50
CA GLY A 44 -13.22 28.87 30.21
C GLY A 44 -12.62 27.56 29.68
N TRP A 45 -13.46 26.57 29.35
CA TRP A 45 -13.04 25.32 28.73
C TRP A 45 -12.45 25.53 27.33
N ILE A 46 -13.05 26.40 26.52
CA ILE A 46 -12.51 26.73 25.18
C ILE A 46 -11.09 27.30 25.29
N ILE A 47 -10.90 28.27 26.18
CA ILE A 47 -9.58 28.91 26.39
C ILE A 47 -8.56 27.88 26.88
N TRP A 48 -8.95 26.99 27.78
CA TRP A 48 -8.06 25.93 28.27
C TRP A 48 -7.63 24.98 27.14
N CYS A 49 -8.56 24.59 26.25
CA CYS A 49 -8.26 23.79 25.07
C CYS A 49 -7.35 24.52 24.07
N GLU A 50 -7.54 25.82 23.87
CA GLU A 50 -6.70 26.65 22.99
C GLU A 50 -5.24 26.68 23.48
N ILE A 51 -5.05 26.92 24.78
CA ILE A 51 -3.74 26.86 25.43
C ILE A 51 -3.12 25.47 25.26
N GLY A 52 -3.89 24.40 25.52
CA GLY A 52 -3.47 23.01 25.31
C GLY A 52 -2.99 22.72 23.88
N SER A 53 -3.69 23.26 22.87
CA SER A 53 -3.36 23.06 21.46
C SER A 53 -2.04 23.71 21.03
N GLN A 54 -1.58 24.76 21.73
CA GLN A 54 -0.33 25.45 21.39
C GLN A 54 0.92 24.73 21.93
N TYR A 55 0.78 23.89 22.96
CA TYR A 55 1.92 23.20 23.58
C TYR A 55 2.54 22.13 22.70
N ILE A 56 1.77 21.51 21.79
CA ILE A 56 2.26 20.42 20.95
C ILE A 56 2.48 20.94 19.52
N PRO A 57 3.74 21.02 19.03
CA PRO A 57 4.02 21.45 17.67
C PRO A 57 3.70 20.32 16.68
N LEU A 58 2.40 20.11 16.42
CA LEU A 58 1.89 19.03 15.55
C LEU A 58 2.49 19.08 14.15
N SER A 59 2.67 20.28 13.59
CA SER A 59 3.24 20.47 12.25
C SER A 59 4.67 19.93 12.15
N PHE A 60 5.47 20.09 13.21
CA PHE A 60 6.83 19.58 13.26
C PHE A 60 6.83 18.06 13.25
N LEU A 61 6.10 17.43 14.17
CA LEU A 61 5.99 15.96 14.28
C LEU A 61 5.44 15.32 12.99
N LEU A 62 4.39 15.93 12.42
CA LEU A 62 3.81 15.49 11.15
C LEU A 62 4.84 15.58 10.02
N GLY A 63 5.65 16.64 9.98
CA GLY A 63 6.74 16.81 9.03
C GLY A 63 7.74 15.66 9.04
N PHE A 64 8.25 15.28 10.22
CA PHE A 64 9.16 14.11 10.33
C PHE A 64 8.47 12.82 9.95
N PHE A 65 7.25 12.62 10.44
CA PHE A 65 6.50 11.39 10.16
C PHE A 65 6.29 11.21 8.65
N VAL A 66 5.81 12.26 7.97
CA VAL A 66 5.60 12.24 6.51
C VAL A 66 6.92 12.04 5.77
N ALA A 67 8.01 12.68 6.20
CA ALA A 67 9.32 12.50 5.57
C ALA A 67 9.78 11.04 5.62
N VAL A 68 9.65 10.38 6.77
CA VAL A 68 10.00 8.96 6.94
C VAL A 68 9.09 8.06 6.08
N VAL A 69 7.78 8.32 6.08
CA VAL A 69 6.81 7.54 5.28
C VAL A 69 7.11 7.65 3.79
N VAL A 70 7.39 8.86 3.30
CA VAL A 70 7.74 9.10 1.88
C VAL A 70 9.06 8.42 1.51
N ALA A 71 10.07 8.50 2.38
CA ALA A 71 11.36 7.83 2.16
C ALA A 71 11.18 6.32 2.02
N ARG A 72 10.47 5.67 2.96
CA ARG A 72 10.20 4.23 2.91
C ARG A 72 9.34 3.82 1.72
N TRP A 73 8.35 4.64 1.36
CA TRP A 73 7.54 4.39 0.17
C TRP A 73 8.39 4.41 -1.11
N TRP A 74 9.31 5.37 -1.22
CA TRP A 74 10.23 5.44 -2.36
C TRP A 74 11.21 4.26 -2.40
N GLU A 75 11.74 3.86 -1.25
CA GLU A 75 12.57 2.65 -1.14
C GLU A 75 11.81 1.40 -1.60
N GLN A 76 10.57 1.20 -1.13
CA GLN A 76 9.72 0.09 -1.57
C GLN A 76 9.49 0.10 -3.08
N PHE A 77 9.31 1.29 -3.67
CA PHE A 77 9.16 1.42 -5.12
C PHE A 77 10.44 1.03 -5.86
N ASN A 78 11.63 1.38 -5.35
CA ASN A 78 12.90 1.00 -5.94
C ASN A 78 13.22 -0.50 -5.80
N TYR A 79 12.66 -1.17 -4.79
CA TYR A 79 12.76 -2.62 -4.65
C TYR A 79 11.91 -3.42 -5.63
N ILE A 80 11.01 -2.76 -6.39
CA ILE A 80 10.27 -3.43 -7.45
C ILE A 80 11.26 -3.86 -8.54
N SER A 81 11.51 -5.17 -8.62
CA SER A 81 12.38 -5.75 -9.64
C SER A 81 11.69 -5.73 -11.00
N TRP A 82 12.11 -4.83 -11.88
CA TRP A 82 11.67 -4.79 -13.27
C TRP A 82 12.44 -5.82 -14.11
N PRO A 83 11.77 -6.65 -14.94
CA PRO A 83 12.43 -7.69 -15.71
C PRO A 83 13.31 -7.14 -16.85
N ASP A 84 13.17 -5.86 -17.20
CA ASP A 84 13.77 -5.23 -18.39
C ASP A 84 15.29 -5.41 -18.47
N LYS A 85 16.01 -5.14 -17.37
CA LYS A 85 17.49 -5.28 -17.33
C LYS A 85 17.91 -6.73 -17.53
N MET A 86 17.21 -7.66 -16.88
CA MET A 86 17.48 -9.10 -17.01
C MET A 86 17.20 -9.58 -18.43
N MET A 87 16.09 -9.14 -19.05
CA MET A 87 15.75 -9.50 -20.43
C MET A 87 16.79 -9.00 -21.45
N MET A 88 17.32 -7.80 -21.23
CA MET A 88 18.38 -7.25 -22.08
C MET A 88 19.65 -8.11 -22.01
N ILE A 89 20.06 -8.51 -20.81
CA ILE A 89 21.22 -9.40 -20.61
C ILE A 89 20.98 -10.76 -21.27
N LEU A 90 19.81 -11.37 -21.08
CA LEU A 90 19.49 -12.67 -21.68
C LEU A 90 19.52 -12.62 -23.22
N SER A 91 19.13 -11.50 -23.81
CA SER A 91 19.16 -11.31 -25.27
C SER A 91 20.58 -11.30 -25.82
N VAL A 92 21.55 -10.83 -25.03
CA VAL A 92 22.97 -10.83 -25.38
C VAL A 92 23.63 -12.19 -25.09
N CYS A 93 23.33 -12.80 -23.94
CA CYS A 93 23.94 -14.06 -23.52
C CYS A 93 23.44 -15.28 -24.30
N LEU A 94 22.18 -15.27 -24.75
CA LEU A 94 21.56 -16.35 -25.50
C LEU A 94 21.12 -15.85 -26.88
N PRO A 95 22.05 -15.61 -27.82
CA PRO A 95 21.70 -15.10 -29.15
C PRO A 95 21.07 -16.19 -30.05
N GLY A 96 20.26 -15.77 -31.02
CA GLY A 96 19.67 -16.69 -32.02
C GLY A 96 18.28 -17.23 -31.65
N GLU A 97 17.57 -17.75 -32.66
CA GLU A 97 16.18 -18.22 -32.53
C GLU A 97 16.05 -19.52 -31.72
N GLN A 98 17.07 -20.37 -31.77
CA GLN A 98 17.12 -21.63 -31.03
C GLN A 98 16.97 -21.46 -29.50
N HIS A 99 17.37 -20.30 -28.95
CA HIS A 99 17.24 -20.00 -27.53
C HIS A 99 16.02 -19.13 -27.20
N LEU A 100 15.12 -18.88 -28.16
CA LEU A 100 13.92 -18.07 -27.94
C LEU A 100 13.05 -18.65 -26.83
N ASN A 101 12.79 -19.96 -26.86
CA ASN A 101 11.99 -20.63 -25.84
C ASN A 101 12.65 -20.53 -24.46
N THR A 102 13.97 -20.65 -24.38
CA THR A 102 14.72 -20.48 -23.13
C THR A 102 14.55 -19.06 -22.57
N ARG A 103 14.69 -18.02 -23.42
CA ARG A 103 14.51 -16.63 -22.99
C ARG A 103 13.08 -16.36 -22.49
N ILE A 104 12.06 -16.88 -23.19
CA ILE A 104 10.66 -16.76 -22.79
C ILE A 104 10.39 -17.46 -21.46
N THR A 105 10.93 -18.67 -21.26
CA THR A 105 10.78 -19.42 -20.01
C THR A 105 11.40 -18.68 -18.84
N ILE A 106 12.63 -18.16 -18.98
CA ILE A 106 13.28 -17.38 -17.91
C ILE A 106 12.49 -16.09 -17.60
N ALA A 107 11.98 -15.40 -18.63
CA ALA A 107 11.13 -14.22 -18.45
C ALA A 107 9.86 -14.52 -17.64
N ARG A 108 9.22 -15.65 -17.96
CA ARG A 108 8.03 -16.12 -17.26
C ARG A 108 8.34 -16.51 -15.83
N TRP A 109 9.45 -17.20 -15.55
CA TRP A 109 9.87 -17.54 -14.19
C TRP A 109 10.12 -16.29 -13.33
N SER A 110 10.77 -15.27 -13.88
CA SER A 110 10.93 -13.99 -13.16
C SER A 110 9.60 -13.32 -12.84
N SER A 111 8.66 -13.35 -13.78
CA SER A 111 7.31 -12.81 -13.59
C SER A 111 6.51 -13.63 -12.56
N LEU A 112 6.66 -14.96 -12.58
CA LEU A 112 6.04 -15.89 -11.65
C LEU A 112 6.55 -15.67 -10.22
N MET A 113 7.87 -15.58 -10.05
CA MET A 113 8.50 -15.26 -8.77
C MET A 113 8.00 -13.95 -8.19
N SER A 114 7.94 -12.91 -9.04
CA SER A 114 7.38 -11.62 -8.66
C SER A 114 5.93 -11.77 -8.21
N ALA A 115 5.08 -12.47 -8.97
CA ALA A 115 3.67 -12.65 -8.62
C ALA A 115 3.48 -13.38 -7.28
N ILE A 116 4.28 -14.42 -7.01
CA ILE A 116 4.26 -15.15 -5.74
C ILE A 116 4.70 -14.24 -4.59
N ALA A 117 5.83 -13.54 -4.73
CA ALA A 117 6.31 -12.62 -3.70
C ALA A 117 5.30 -11.50 -3.41
N TRP A 118 4.74 -10.89 -4.45
CA TRP A 118 3.75 -9.82 -4.32
C TRP A 118 2.44 -10.30 -3.72
N SER A 119 2.07 -11.58 -3.86
CA SER A 119 0.86 -12.12 -3.22
C SER A 119 0.93 -12.11 -1.68
N GLY A 120 2.14 -12.18 -1.11
CA GLY A 120 2.35 -12.09 0.33
C GLY A 120 2.40 -10.65 0.88
N ILE A 121 2.59 -9.66 0.01
CA ILE A 121 2.80 -8.25 0.41
C ILE A 121 1.65 -7.34 -0.04
N SER A 122 1.11 -7.56 -1.24
CA SER A 122 0.11 -6.72 -1.89
C SER A 122 -1.25 -7.39 -1.92
N GLU A 123 -2.23 -6.80 -1.22
CA GLU A 123 -3.62 -7.27 -1.23
C GLU A 123 -4.22 -7.32 -2.63
N ARG A 124 -3.81 -6.42 -3.54
CA ARG A 124 -4.29 -6.42 -4.93
C ARG A 124 -3.81 -7.64 -5.68
N THR A 125 -2.57 -8.06 -5.48
CA THR A 125 -2.01 -9.26 -6.09
C THR A 125 -2.64 -10.51 -5.49
N LEU A 126 -2.83 -10.53 -4.17
CA LEU A 126 -3.52 -11.62 -3.48
C LEU A 126 -4.96 -11.80 -3.99
N LYS A 127 -5.72 -10.71 -4.17
CA LYS A 127 -7.08 -10.78 -4.74
C LYS A 127 -7.09 -11.26 -6.18
N ARG A 128 -6.04 -10.98 -6.96
CA ARG A 128 -5.90 -11.44 -8.34
C ARG A 128 -5.48 -12.92 -8.42
N PHE A 129 -4.63 -13.37 -7.51
CA PHE A 129 -4.14 -14.75 -7.44
C PHE A 129 -4.34 -15.33 -6.02
N PRO A 130 -5.58 -15.65 -5.60
CA PRO A 130 -5.85 -16.10 -4.24
C PRO A 130 -5.24 -17.48 -3.92
N THR A 131 -5.10 -18.33 -4.94
CA THR A 131 -4.48 -19.65 -4.81
C THR A 131 -3.41 -19.85 -5.88
N HIS A 132 -2.43 -20.71 -5.63
CA HIS A 132 -1.40 -21.05 -6.61
C HIS A 132 -1.97 -21.58 -7.93
N ARG A 133 -3.15 -22.22 -7.92
CA ARG A 133 -3.86 -22.64 -9.13
C ARG A 133 -4.26 -21.47 -10.05
N HIS A 134 -4.51 -20.27 -9.51
CA HIS A 134 -4.77 -19.09 -10.34
C HIS A 134 -3.52 -18.64 -11.12
N LEU A 135 -2.31 -18.95 -10.62
CA LEU A 135 -1.07 -18.71 -11.36
C LEU A 135 -0.96 -19.62 -12.59
N VAL A 136 -1.42 -20.87 -12.45
CA VAL A 136 -1.50 -21.82 -13.57
C VAL A 136 -2.56 -21.40 -14.59
N GLN A 137 -3.77 -21.05 -14.12
CA GLN A 137 -4.85 -20.56 -14.98
C GLN A 137 -4.49 -19.29 -15.76
N SER A 138 -3.67 -18.42 -15.17
CA SER A 138 -3.16 -17.20 -15.82
C SER A 138 -1.93 -17.44 -16.71
N LYS A 139 -1.50 -18.69 -16.88
CA LYS A 139 -0.34 -19.11 -17.68
C LYS A 139 1.00 -18.54 -17.20
N LEU A 140 1.08 -18.11 -15.94
CA LEU A 140 2.35 -17.73 -15.30
C LEU A 140 3.15 -18.97 -14.87
N MET A 141 2.45 -20.05 -14.53
CA MET A 141 3.01 -21.33 -14.11
C MET A 141 2.46 -22.44 -15.01
N THR A 142 3.28 -23.44 -15.37
CA THR A 142 2.79 -24.65 -16.06
C THR A 142 2.26 -25.67 -15.05
N GLU A 143 1.49 -26.68 -15.50
CA GLU A 143 1.04 -27.76 -14.60
C GLU A 143 2.23 -28.55 -14.04
N GLU A 144 3.25 -28.82 -14.85
CA GLU A 144 4.48 -29.50 -14.41
C GLU A 144 5.21 -28.71 -13.31
N GLU A 145 5.32 -27.39 -13.47
CA GLU A 145 5.95 -26.53 -12.46
C GLU A 145 5.12 -26.42 -11.19
N TYR A 146 3.79 -26.47 -11.31
CA TYR A 146 2.89 -26.48 -10.17
C TYR A 146 3.07 -27.74 -9.33
N ASP A 147 3.25 -28.89 -9.96
CA ASP A 147 3.49 -30.15 -9.26
C ASP A 147 4.83 -30.11 -8.52
N ILE A 148 5.90 -29.64 -9.18
CA ILE A 148 7.22 -29.44 -8.54
C ILE A 148 7.11 -28.47 -7.35
N PHE A 149 6.43 -27.34 -7.56
CA PHE A 149 6.25 -26.31 -6.52
C PHE A 149 5.45 -26.84 -5.33
N SER A 150 4.42 -27.64 -5.58
CA SER A 150 3.57 -28.22 -4.53
C SER A 150 4.32 -29.27 -3.71
N ASN A 151 5.10 -30.12 -4.39
CA ASN A 151 5.88 -31.20 -3.78
C ASN A 151 7.15 -30.72 -3.03
N THR A 152 7.63 -29.50 -3.31
CA THR A 152 8.78 -28.95 -2.60
C THR A 152 8.39 -28.60 -1.16
N GLU A 153 8.87 -29.31 -0.15
CA GLU A 153 8.64 -28.96 1.25
C GLU A 153 9.62 -27.88 1.72
N GLY A 154 9.13 -26.93 2.53
CA GLY A 154 9.96 -25.86 3.09
C GLY A 154 9.30 -25.23 4.33
N PRO A 155 10.08 -24.84 5.36
CA PRO A 155 9.55 -24.23 6.58
C PRO A 155 9.07 -22.79 6.38
N HIS A 156 9.39 -22.17 5.24
CA HIS A 156 9.07 -20.78 4.90
C HIS A 156 8.23 -20.71 3.63
N GLY A 157 7.64 -19.54 3.34
CA GLY A 157 6.87 -19.37 2.13
C GLY A 157 7.73 -19.56 0.87
N LYS A 158 7.16 -20.25 -0.11
CA LYS A 158 7.86 -20.79 -1.29
C LYS A 158 8.26 -19.75 -2.34
N TRP A 159 8.37 -18.47 -1.97
CA TRP A 159 8.74 -17.40 -2.91
C TRP A 159 10.22 -17.44 -3.34
N GLN A 160 11.06 -18.29 -2.75
CA GLN A 160 12.47 -18.49 -3.12
C GLN A 160 12.71 -19.75 -3.97
N VAL A 161 11.68 -20.57 -4.21
CA VAL A 161 11.85 -21.94 -4.75
C VAL A 161 12.40 -21.96 -6.19
N PHE A 162 12.29 -20.88 -6.95
CA PHE A 162 12.84 -20.79 -8.31
C PHE A 162 14.24 -20.15 -8.40
N ASN A 163 14.97 -20.02 -7.28
CA ASN A 163 16.38 -19.54 -7.27
C ASN A 163 17.41 -20.70 -7.37
N LEU A 164 17.08 -21.78 -8.08
CA LEU A 164 18.01 -22.89 -8.34
C LEU A 164 18.64 -22.75 -9.73
#